data_AF-A0A9P3MDN2-F1
#
_entry.id   AF-A0A9P3MDN2-F1
#
_cell.length_a   1.000
_cell.length_b   1.000
_cell.length_c   1.000
_cell.angle_alpha   90.00
_cell.angle_beta   90.00
_cell.angle_gamma   90.00
#
_symmetry.space_group_name_H-M   'P 1'
#
loop_
_entity.id
_entity.type
_entity.pdbx_description
1 polymer ?
#
loop_
_entity_poly.entity_id
_entity_poly.type
_entity_poly.pdbx_seq_one_letter_code
_entity_poly.pdbx_strand_id
1 'polypeptide(L)'
;MRGQHSAAGETAYARNLNEYNAVALELSRCRKPFLMRGLYSDMLMDGVAPNFFTFHAAITACMRAGRLHDVIFFFNQMKARGITPDRYMFNCVMSACSRSGHTDRAFRVAEEMQAAGFAGNIRTFQALLSACSASGRHIEA
;
A
#
# COMPACT_ATOMS: atom_id res chain seq x y z
N MET A 1 -18.04 34.89 -36.50
CA MET A 1 -16.69 34.34 -36.74
C MET A 1 -16.39 33.36 -35.62
N ARG A 2 -16.33 32.06 -35.97
CA ARG A 2 -16.14 30.96 -35.03
C ARG A 2 -14.66 30.91 -34.65
N GLY A 3 -14.36 31.30 -33.41
CA GLY A 3 -13.05 31.10 -32.81
C GLY A 3 -12.78 29.60 -32.69
N GLN A 4 -11.73 29.17 -33.35
CA GLN A 4 -11.16 27.84 -33.29
C GLN A 4 -10.72 27.55 -31.85
N HIS A 5 -11.38 26.59 -31.20
CA HIS A 5 -10.79 25.80 -30.12
C HIS A 5 -11.14 24.33 -30.37
N SER A 6 -10.57 23.81 -31.46
CA SER A 6 -10.42 22.37 -31.69
C SER A 6 -8.96 22.03 -31.42
N ALA A 7 -8.67 21.64 -30.18
CA ALA A 7 -7.50 20.83 -29.78
C ALA A 7 -7.52 20.59 -28.25
N ALA A 8 -8.63 20.10 -27.70
CA ALA A 8 -8.68 19.59 -26.33
C ALA A 8 -9.27 18.17 -26.28
N GLY A 9 -9.14 17.42 -27.38
CA GLY A 9 -9.33 15.98 -27.40
C GLY A 9 -7.97 15.32 -27.41
N GLU A 10 -7.41 15.04 -26.23
CA GLU A 10 -6.33 14.05 -25.97
C GLU A 10 -5.71 14.27 -24.57
N THR A 11 -6.47 14.03 -23.50
CA THR A 11 -5.98 13.57 -22.16
C THR A 11 -7.19 13.36 -21.22
N ALA A 12 -8.16 12.57 -21.64
CA ALA A 12 -9.21 12.09 -20.74
C ALA A 12 -8.79 10.72 -20.17
N TYR A 13 -7.79 10.71 -19.29
CA TYR A 13 -7.47 9.50 -18.52
C TYR A 13 -8.52 9.36 -17.41
N ALA A 14 -9.27 8.24 -17.44
CA ALA A 14 -10.04 7.63 -16.35
C ALA A 14 -11.14 8.45 -15.64
N ARG A 15 -12.41 8.04 -15.76
CA ARG A 15 -13.56 8.64 -15.00
C ARG A 15 -14.25 7.69 -14.03
N ASN A 16 -13.83 6.43 -13.93
CA ASN A 16 -14.47 5.47 -13.02
C ASN A 16 -13.48 4.58 -12.25
N LEU A 17 -13.96 4.05 -11.13
CA LEU A 17 -13.19 3.21 -10.20
C LEU A 17 -12.59 1.95 -10.86
N ASN A 18 -13.26 1.40 -11.87
CA ASN A 18 -12.83 0.17 -12.54
C ASN A 18 -11.60 0.41 -13.42
N GLU A 19 -11.58 1.51 -14.16
CA GLU A 19 -10.42 1.95 -14.96
C GLU A 19 -9.21 2.20 -14.05
N TYR A 20 -9.39 2.93 -12.96
CA TYR A 20 -8.35 3.18 -11.97
C TYR A 20 -7.82 1.91 -11.32
N ASN A 21 -8.70 0.97 -10.96
CA ASN A 21 -8.28 -0.32 -10.41
C ASN A 21 -7.54 -1.19 -11.42
N ALA A 22 -7.91 -1.13 -12.71
CA ALA A 22 -7.18 -1.82 -13.77
C ALA A 22 -5.75 -1.26 -13.90
N VAL A 23 -5.59 0.05 -13.87
CA VAL A 23 -4.27 0.71 -13.89
C VAL A 23 -3.47 0.37 -12.63
N ALA A 24 -4.10 0.37 -11.44
CA ALA A 24 -3.44 -0.02 -10.19
C ALA A 24 -2.92 -1.47 -10.24
N LEU A 25 -3.71 -2.38 -10.80
CA LEU A 25 -3.30 -3.77 -11.00
C LEU A 25 -2.12 -3.87 -11.98
N GLU A 26 -2.17 -3.14 -13.09
CA GLU A 26 -1.09 -3.16 -14.09
C GLU A 26 0.20 -2.55 -13.52
N LEU A 27 0.13 -1.44 -12.78
CA LEU A 27 1.29 -0.86 -12.09
C LEU A 27 1.90 -1.83 -11.08
N SER A 28 1.06 -2.63 -10.40
CA SER A 28 1.51 -3.69 -9.50
C SER A 28 2.24 -4.81 -10.26
N ARG A 29 1.71 -5.25 -11.41
CA ARG A 29 2.35 -6.24 -12.29
C ARG A 29 3.66 -5.74 -12.88
N CYS A 30 3.69 -4.51 -13.39
CA CYS A 30 4.87 -3.88 -14.00
C CYS A 30 5.95 -3.48 -13.00
N ARG A 31 5.74 -3.68 -11.69
CA ARG A 31 6.65 -3.19 -10.63
C ARG A 31 6.98 -1.71 -10.81
N LYS A 32 5.97 -0.90 -11.12
CA LYS A 32 6.08 0.58 -11.17
C LYS A 32 5.39 1.21 -9.95
N PRO A 33 5.85 0.91 -8.73
CA PRO A 33 5.17 1.34 -7.52
C PRO A 33 5.33 2.86 -7.28
N PHE A 34 6.20 3.54 -8.02
CA PHE A 34 6.41 4.99 -7.93
C PHE A 34 5.23 5.78 -8.51
N LEU A 35 4.58 5.25 -9.55
CA LEU A 35 3.39 5.87 -10.14
C LEU A 35 2.13 5.68 -9.27
N MET A 36 2.17 4.76 -8.30
CA MET A 36 1.01 4.45 -7.48
C MET A 36 0.52 5.65 -6.65
N ARG A 37 1.41 6.54 -6.21
CA ARG A 37 1.02 7.78 -5.53
C ARG A 37 0.38 8.78 -6.48
N GLY A 38 0.89 8.88 -7.71
CA GLY A 38 0.30 9.73 -8.76
C GLY A 38 -1.12 9.27 -9.07
N LEU A 39 -1.29 7.98 -9.39
CA LEU A 39 -2.60 7.37 -9.64
C LEU A 39 -3.58 7.62 -8.48
N TYR A 40 -3.12 7.46 -7.25
CA TYR A 40 -3.92 7.71 -6.07
C TYR A 40 -4.32 9.20 -5.93
N SER A 41 -3.41 10.14 -6.22
CA SER A 41 -3.74 11.57 -6.24
C SER A 41 -4.74 11.90 -7.35
N ASP A 42 -4.56 11.34 -8.55
CA ASP A 42 -5.44 11.56 -9.70
C ASP A 42 -6.86 11.07 -9.38
N MET A 43 -7.00 9.87 -8.79
CA MET A 43 -8.27 9.35 -8.30
C MET A 43 -8.98 10.34 -7.36
N LEU A 44 -8.26 10.93 -6.42
CA LEU A 44 -8.84 11.89 -5.47
C LEU A 44 -9.23 13.20 -6.13
N MET A 45 -8.41 13.69 -7.08
CA MET A 45 -8.71 14.90 -7.85
C MET A 45 -9.96 14.73 -8.73
N ASP A 46 -10.15 13.53 -9.27
CA ASP A 46 -11.33 13.17 -10.07
C ASP A 46 -12.55 12.81 -9.21
N GLY A 47 -12.45 12.88 -7.88
CA GLY A 47 -13.53 12.54 -6.95
C GLY A 47 -13.83 11.03 -6.87
N VAL A 48 -12.96 10.18 -7.40
CA VAL A 48 -13.09 8.72 -7.37
C VAL A 48 -12.48 8.19 -6.08
N ALA A 49 -13.33 7.68 -5.18
CA ALA A 49 -12.86 7.13 -3.90
C ALA A 49 -12.07 5.82 -4.10
N PRO A 50 -10.81 5.73 -3.64
CA PRO A 50 -10.06 4.48 -3.62
C PRO A 50 -10.77 3.43 -2.76
N ASN A 51 -10.78 2.19 -3.21
CA ASN A 51 -11.42 1.09 -2.49
C ASN A 51 -10.38 0.08 -1.98
N PHE A 52 -10.87 -0.98 -1.35
CA PHE A 52 -10.04 -2.09 -0.87
C PHE A 52 -9.09 -2.63 -1.94
N PHE A 53 -9.56 -2.81 -3.19
CA PHE A 53 -8.73 -3.33 -4.28
C PHE A 53 -7.60 -2.38 -4.66
N THR A 54 -7.88 -1.07 -4.70
CA THR A 54 -6.85 -0.05 -4.96
C THR A 54 -5.73 -0.13 -3.91
N PHE A 55 -6.09 -0.18 -2.63
CA PHE A 55 -5.10 -0.27 -1.54
C PHE A 55 -4.35 -1.59 -1.54
N HIS A 56 -5.04 -2.70 -1.78
CA HIS A 56 -4.44 -4.02 -1.84
C HIS A 56 -3.38 -4.09 -2.98
N ALA A 57 -3.69 -3.57 -4.16
CA ALA A 57 -2.74 -3.49 -5.27
C ALA A 57 -1.54 -2.61 -4.93
N ALA A 58 -1.78 -1.42 -4.35
CA ALA A 58 -0.75 -0.47 -3.98
C ALA A 58 0.22 -1.00 -2.92
N ILE A 59 -0.30 -1.58 -1.83
CA ILE A 59 0.49 -2.16 -0.74
C ILE A 59 1.33 -3.33 -1.25
N THR A 60 0.73 -4.21 -2.05
CA THR A 60 1.44 -5.36 -2.66
C THR A 60 2.58 -4.91 -3.55
N ALA A 61 2.34 -3.93 -4.42
CA ALA A 61 3.35 -3.38 -5.33
C ALA A 61 4.51 -2.74 -4.57
N CYS A 62 4.20 -1.92 -3.56
CA CYS A 62 5.21 -1.22 -2.77
C CYS A 62 6.03 -2.19 -1.90
N MET A 63 5.39 -3.20 -1.31
CA MET A 63 6.07 -4.22 -0.50
C MET A 63 7.07 -5.02 -1.35
N ARG A 64 6.65 -5.48 -2.54
CA ARG A 64 7.52 -6.23 -3.45
C ARG A 64 8.72 -5.41 -3.96
N ALA A 65 8.58 -4.10 -3.99
CA ALA A 65 9.64 -3.17 -4.36
C ALA A 65 10.48 -2.68 -3.16
N GLY A 66 10.20 -3.16 -1.94
CA GLY A 66 10.94 -2.74 -0.74
C GLY A 66 10.69 -1.29 -0.31
N ARG A 67 9.63 -0.65 -0.81
CA ARG A 67 9.30 0.75 -0.49
C ARG A 67 8.50 0.86 0.80
N LEU A 68 9.18 0.75 1.95
CA LEU A 68 8.53 0.75 3.26
C LEU A 68 7.65 2.00 3.48
N HIS A 69 8.17 3.20 3.16
CA HIS A 69 7.43 4.45 3.35
C HIS A 69 6.07 4.46 2.65
N ASP A 70 6.00 3.89 1.45
CA ASP A 70 4.77 3.87 0.66
C ASP A 70 3.82 2.76 1.08
N VAL A 71 4.35 1.60 1.49
CA VAL A 71 3.56 0.55 2.16
C VAL A 71 2.84 1.14 3.38
N ILE A 72 3.58 1.85 4.22
CA ILE A 72 3.07 2.54 5.41
C ILE A 72 2.03 3.61 5.03
N PHE A 73 2.33 4.43 4.03
CA PHE A 73 1.42 5.47 3.58
C PHE A 73 0.07 4.89 3.15
N PHE A 74 0.06 3.92 2.24
CA PHE A 74 -1.19 3.33 1.75
C PHE A 74 -1.96 2.59 2.85
N PHE A 75 -1.25 1.89 3.75
CA PHE A 75 -1.88 1.23 4.89
C PHE A 75 -2.58 2.22 5.84
N ASN A 76 -1.93 3.34 6.15
CA ASN A 76 -2.52 4.39 6.96
C ASN A 76 -3.70 5.08 6.25
N GLN A 77 -3.59 5.34 4.94
CA GLN A 77 -4.66 5.96 4.14
C GLN A 77 -5.90 5.07 4.01
N MET A 78 -5.70 3.74 3.97
CA MET A 78 -6.76 2.74 3.97
C MET A 78 -7.53 2.78 5.30
N LYS A 79 -6.81 2.75 6.43
CA LYS A 79 -7.38 2.86 7.78
C LYS A 79 -8.10 4.19 8.00
N ALA A 80 -7.51 5.31 7.57
CA ALA A 80 -8.11 6.65 7.70
C ALA A 80 -9.45 6.78 6.95
N ARG A 81 -9.68 5.94 5.93
CA ARG A 81 -10.95 5.84 5.20
C ARG A 81 -11.94 4.85 5.81
N GLY A 82 -11.62 4.26 6.96
CA GLY A 82 -12.45 3.23 7.59
C GLY A 82 -12.45 1.89 6.83
N ILE A 83 -11.51 1.68 5.91
CA ILE A 83 -11.39 0.41 5.19
C ILE A 83 -10.49 -0.51 6.01
N THR A 84 -11.06 -1.63 6.48
CA THR A 84 -10.33 -2.60 7.30
C THR A 84 -9.33 -3.40 6.44
N PRO A 85 -8.03 -3.40 6.77
CA PRO A 85 -7.05 -4.25 6.11
C PRO A 85 -7.36 -5.74 6.32
N ASP A 86 -7.01 -6.56 5.34
CA ASP A 86 -7.09 -8.00 5.49
C ASP A 86 -5.81 -8.59 6.11
N ARG A 87 -5.87 -9.87 6.48
CA ARG A 87 -4.73 -10.62 7.03
C ARG A 87 -3.50 -10.55 6.12
N TYR A 88 -3.67 -10.51 4.80
CA TYR A 88 -2.54 -10.46 3.87
C TYR A 88 -1.82 -9.12 3.95
N MET A 89 -2.56 -8.01 3.99
CA MET A 89 -2.02 -6.65 4.09
C MET A 89 -1.31 -6.42 5.41
N PHE A 90 -1.86 -6.89 6.54
CA PHE A 90 -1.15 -6.88 7.83
C PHE A 90 0.21 -7.58 7.73
N ASN A 91 0.25 -8.79 7.15
CA ASN A 91 1.49 -9.54 6.94
C ASN A 91 2.47 -8.83 6.01
N CYS A 92 1.99 -8.17 4.94
CA CYS A 92 2.84 -7.39 4.04
C CYS A 92 3.51 -6.23 4.76
N VAL A 93 2.75 -5.48 5.57
CA VAL A 93 3.27 -4.34 6.33
C VAL A 93 4.27 -4.81 7.39
N MET A 94 3.96 -5.87 8.14
CA MET A 94 4.88 -6.45 9.13
C MET A 94 6.18 -6.93 8.49
N SER A 95 6.08 -7.64 7.37
CA SER A 95 7.27 -8.12 6.64
C SER A 95 8.12 -6.96 6.12
N ALA A 96 7.49 -5.92 5.58
CA ALA A 96 8.18 -4.71 5.14
C ALA A 96 8.88 -4.00 6.31
N CYS A 97 8.20 -3.84 7.46
CA CYS A 97 8.78 -3.22 8.66
C CYS A 97 9.97 -4.03 9.20
N SER A 98 9.82 -5.35 9.31
CA SER A 98 10.86 -6.27 9.78
C SER A 98 12.13 -6.19 8.92
N ARG A 99 11.98 -6.25 7.58
CA ARG A 99 13.10 -6.17 6.63
C ARG A 99 13.84 -4.83 6.64
N SER A 100 13.19 -3.77 7.08
CA SER A 100 13.76 -2.43 7.17
C SER A 100 14.21 -2.08 8.59
N GLY A 101 14.26 -3.05 9.51
CA GLY A 101 14.69 -2.82 10.91
C GLY A 101 13.70 -2.03 11.77
N HIS A 102 12.49 -1.77 11.29
CA HIS A 102 11.45 -1.06 12.04
C HIS A 102 10.65 -2.04 12.92
N THR A 103 11.34 -2.72 13.82
CA THR A 103 10.83 -3.80 14.67
C THR A 103 9.63 -3.38 15.50
N ASP A 104 9.70 -2.22 16.17
CA ASP A 104 8.62 -1.70 17.03
C ASP A 104 7.32 -1.46 16.24
N ARG A 105 7.45 -1.12 14.96
CA ARG A 105 6.29 -0.94 14.08
C ARG A 105 5.71 -2.29 13.67
N ALA A 106 6.56 -3.29 13.41
CA ALA A 106 6.09 -4.63 13.11
C ALA A 106 5.27 -5.22 14.28
N PHE A 107 5.70 -5.01 15.52
CA PHE A 107 4.94 -5.43 16.72
C PHE A 107 3.61 -4.70 16.85
N ARG A 108 3.60 -3.37 16.71
CA ARG A 108 2.34 -2.59 16.73
C ARG A 108 1.35 -3.06 15.67
N VAL A 109 1.81 -3.36 14.47
CA VAL A 109 0.95 -3.89 13.40
C VAL A 109 0.43 -5.29 13.71
N ALA A 110 1.20 -6.12 14.43
CA ALA A 110 0.75 -7.42 14.91
C ALA A 110 -0.33 -7.31 15.99
N GLU A 111 -0.21 -6.33 16.90
CA GLU A 111 -1.25 -6.02 17.89
C GLU A 111 -2.52 -5.49 17.20
N GLU A 112 -2.38 -4.59 16.22
CA GLU A 112 -3.51 -4.11 15.42
C GLU A 112 -4.22 -5.26 14.67
N MET A 113 -3.45 -6.23 14.16
CA MET A 113 -4.00 -7.42 13.50
C MET A 113 -4.85 -8.27 14.46
N GLN A 114 -4.38 -8.46 15.70
CA GLN A 114 -5.14 -9.18 16.74
C GLN A 114 -6.39 -8.42 17.16
N ALA A 115 -6.28 -7.10 17.36
CA ALA A 115 -7.41 -6.24 17.70
C ALA A 115 -8.48 -6.22 16.59
N ALA A 116 -8.07 -6.37 15.32
CA ALA A 116 -8.98 -6.53 14.18
C ALA A 116 -9.59 -7.94 14.05
N GLY A 117 -9.35 -8.84 15.00
CA GLY A 117 -9.90 -10.19 15.03
C GLY A 117 -9.14 -11.21 14.16
N PHE A 118 -7.97 -10.85 13.64
CA PHE A 118 -7.15 -11.79 12.86
C PHE A 118 -6.09 -12.44 13.74
N ALA A 119 -6.19 -13.76 13.94
CA ALA A 119 -5.12 -14.54 14.57
C ALA A 119 -3.83 -14.48 13.74
N GLY A 120 -2.71 -14.20 14.40
CA GLY A 120 -1.37 -14.28 13.81
C GLY A 120 -1.10 -15.67 13.26
N ASN A 121 -0.46 -15.76 12.10
CA ASN A 121 -0.11 -17.05 11.47
C ASN A 121 1.41 -17.24 11.42
N ILE A 122 1.86 -18.35 10.85
CA ILE A 122 3.30 -18.65 10.68
C ILE A 122 4.06 -17.48 10.04
N ARG A 123 3.46 -16.75 9.08
CA ARG A 123 4.09 -15.57 8.46
C ARG A 123 4.21 -14.39 9.41
N THR A 124 3.21 -14.16 10.26
CA THR A 124 3.26 -13.17 11.33
C THR A 124 4.43 -13.46 12.27
N PHE A 125 4.54 -14.70 12.76
CA PHE A 125 5.61 -15.10 13.67
C PHE A 125 7.00 -15.07 12.99
N GLN A 126 7.12 -15.50 11.73
CA GLN A 126 8.36 -15.39 10.97
C GLN A 126 8.81 -13.93 10.80
N ALA A 127 7.88 -13.01 10.52
CA ALA A 127 8.20 -11.59 10.39
C ALA A 127 8.68 -10.99 11.73
N LEU A 128 8.05 -11.36 12.84
CA LEU A 128 8.44 -10.91 14.18
C LEU A 128 9.79 -11.51 14.62
N LEU A 129 10.02 -12.81 14.38
CA LEU A 129 11.31 -13.46 14.68
C LEU A 129 12.45 -12.85 13.85
N SER A 130 12.21 -12.58 12.56
CA SER A 130 13.17 -11.88 11.69
C SER A 130 13.42 -10.43 12.15
N ALA A 131 12.43 -9.79 12.77
CA ALA A 131 12.59 -8.47 13.37
C ALA A 131 13.48 -8.56 14.61
N CYS A 132 13.21 -9.50 15.53
CA CYS A 132 14.00 -9.69 16.75
C CYS A 132 15.46 -10.04 16.49
N SER A 133 15.76 -10.90 15.51
CA SER A 133 17.13 -11.26 15.16
C SER A 133 17.90 -10.10 14.52
N ALA A 134 17.21 -9.19 13.83
CA ALA A 134 17.81 -7.97 13.29
C ALA A 134 18.10 -6.94 14.39
N SER A 135 17.22 -6.79 15.40
CA SER A 135 17.45 -5.90 16.55
C SER A 135 18.52 -6.43 17.51
N GLY A 136 18.68 -7.75 17.63
CA GLY A 136 19.74 -8.35 18.45
C GLY A 136 21.16 -8.00 17.98
N ARG A 137 21.35 -7.70 16.69
CA ARG A 137 22.64 -7.23 16.14
C ARG A 137 22.98 -5.78 16.48
N HIS A 138 22.04 -5.02 17.06
CA HIS A 138 22.29 -3.64 17.50
C HIS A 138 22.67 -3.52 18.98
N ILE A 139 22.63 -4.62 19.75
CA ILE A 139 23.00 -4.63 21.18
C ILE A 139 24.48 -5.02 21.38
N GLU A 140 25.15 -5.52 20.34
CA GLU A 140 26.59 -5.78 20.33
C GLU A 140 27.31 -4.84 19.35
N ALA A 141 27.59 -3.60 19.78
CA ALA A 141 28.64 -2.73 19.23
C ALA A 141 29.04 -1.66 20.25
#